data_AF-A0A0K1FE34-F1
#
_entry.id   AF-A0A0K1FE34-F1
#
_cell.length_a   1.000
_cell.length_b   1.000
_cell.length_c   1.000
_cell.angle_alpha   90.00
_cell.angle_beta   90.00
_cell.angle_gamma   90.00
#
_symmetry.space_group_name_H-M   'P 1'
#
loop_
_entity.id
_entity.type
_entity.pdbx_description
1 polymer ?
#
loop_
_entity_poly.entity_id
_entity_poly.type
_entity_poly.pdbx_seq_one_letter_code
_entity_poly.pdbx_strand_id
1 'polypeptide(L)'
;MVESGALTEANNILPSLVQALEKDPIICDKVRFGVMDFSDDARMVLPLCDLLEQTTLPQLEGRGRTSYKAAFDLLRTQIERDVNQLKADGFAVHRPAVFFLSDGAPTDAEPDWKAAFAALTQYDKASGTGNRMYPNIIPFGLQGADPRILQEVIHPKNPPERAMRLFMADQDQTAASAGRSSGSWSTSPRAVRAGSTGA
;
A
#
# COMPACT_ATOMS: atom_id res chain seq x y z
N MET A 1 -3.17 -29.97 -1.89
CA MET A 1 -2.99 -28.70 -1.17
C MET A 1 -4.30 -27.95 -1.31
N VAL A 2 -4.98 -27.68 -0.20
CA VAL A 2 -6.21 -26.86 -0.22
C VAL A 2 -5.73 -25.41 -0.29
N GLU A 3 -5.99 -24.74 -1.41
CA GLU A 3 -5.78 -23.31 -1.52
C GLU A 3 -6.76 -22.66 -0.53
N SER A 4 -6.23 -21.97 0.49
CA SER A 4 -7.06 -21.28 1.48
C SER A 4 -7.84 -20.17 0.78
N GLY A 5 -9.12 -19.98 1.11
CA GLY A 5 -9.96 -18.93 0.49
C GLY A 5 -9.33 -17.53 0.51
N ALA A 6 -8.58 -17.21 1.58
CA ALA A 6 -7.80 -15.97 1.70
C ALA A 6 -6.74 -15.78 0.59
N LEU A 7 -6.09 -16.86 0.15
CA LEU A 7 -5.07 -16.80 -0.90
C LEU A 7 -5.71 -16.56 -2.27
N THR A 8 -6.83 -17.23 -2.54
CA THR A 8 -7.64 -17.00 -3.74
C THR A 8 -8.14 -15.55 -3.78
N GLU A 9 -8.60 -15.00 -2.66
CA GLU A 9 -8.99 -13.59 -2.56
C GLU A 9 -7.82 -12.65 -2.88
N ALA A 10 -6.63 -12.91 -2.31
CA ALA A 10 -5.44 -12.11 -2.57
C ALA A 10 -5.03 -12.16 -4.06
N ASN A 11 -5.06 -13.34 -4.67
CA ASN A 11 -4.74 -13.55 -6.09
C ASN A 11 -5.73 -12.86 -7.05
N ASN A 12 -6.97 -12.59 -6.61
CA ASN A 12 -7.97 -11.88 -7.40
C ASN A 12 -7.82 -10.35 -7.38
N ILE A 13 -6.94 -9.79 -6.53
CA ILE A 13 -6.79 -8.34 -6.39
C ILE A 13 -6.10 -7.72 -7.60
N LEU A 14 -4.96 -8.28 -8.03
CA LEU A 14 -4.22 -7.73 -9.18
C LEU A 14 -5.05 -7.76 -10.47
N PRO A 15 -5.71 -8.88 -10.85
CA PRO A 15 -6.59 -8.89 -12.01
C PRO A 15 -7.74 -7.86 -11.90
N SER A 16 -8.34 -7.73 -10.71
CA SER A 16 -9.42 -6.76 -10.49
C SER A 16 -8.95 -5.32 -10.57
N LEU A 17 -7.70 -5.05 -10.15
CA LEU A 17 -7.07 -3.75 -10.24
C LEU A 17 -6.76 -3.40 -11.71
N VAL A 18 -6.20 -4.33 -12.49
CA VAL A 18 -6.00 -4.14 -13.94
C VAL A 18 -7.31 -3.77 -14.63
N GLN A 19 -8.38 -4.55 -14.40
CA GLN A 19 -9.70 -4.26 -14.98
C GLN A 19 -10.28 -2.89 -14.55
N ALA A 20 -9.91 -2.39 -13.37
CA ALA A 20 -10.32 -1.06 -12.92
C ALA A 20 -9.51 0.04 -13.62
N LEU A 21 -8.21 -0.17 -13.82
CA LEU A 21 -7.31 0.76 -14.51
C LEU A 21 -7.62 0.86 -16.01
N GLU A 22 -7.99 -0.25 -16.66
CA GLU A 22 -8.43 -0.26 -18.06
C GLU A 22 -9.66 0.65 -18.30
N LYS A 23 -10.49 0.84 -17.27
CA LYS A 23 -11.68 1.70 -17.35
C LYS A 23 -11.39 3.18 -17.11
N ASP A 24 -10.22 3.51 -16.56
CA ASP A 24 -9.78 4.88 -16.30
C ASP A 24 -8.30 5.08 -16.68
N PRO A 25 -8.01 5.23 -17.98
CA PRO A 25 -6.63 5.32 -18.49
C PRO A 25 -5.87 6.56 -17.99
N ILE A 26 -6.56 7.59 -17.50
CA ILE A 26 -5.94 8.81 -16.96
C ILE A 26 -5.22 8.51 -15.63
N ILE A 27 -5.73 7.57 -14.83
CA ILE A 27 -5.11 7.16 -13.57
C ILE A 27 -3.84 6.35 -13.83
N CYS A 28 -3.82 5.53 -14.90
CA CYS A 28 -2.70 4.65 -15.19
C CYS A 28 -1.40 5.40 -15.47
N ASP A 29 -1.47 6.52 -16.20
CA ASP A 29 -0.28 7.32 -16.54
C ASP A 29 0.41 7.96 -15.31
N LYS A 30 -0.28 7.98 -14.16
CA LYS A 30 0.16 8.66 -12.93
C LYS A 30 0.53 7.71 -11.80
N VAL A 31 0.31 6.41 -11.95
CA VAL A 31 0.48 5.45 -10.86
C VAL A 31 1.39 4.31 -11.32
N ARG A 32 2.29 3.92 -10.42
CA ARG A 32 3.10 2.71 -10.56
C ARG A 32 2.70 1.74 -9.46
N PHE A 33 2.66 0.45 -9.78
CA PHE A 33 2.26 -0.60 -8.86
C PHE A 33 3.41 -1.57 -8.63
N GLY A 34 3.61 -1.92 -7.37
CA GLY A 34 4.54 -2.96 -6.95
C GLY A 34 3.82 -3.92 -6.02
N VAL A 35 4.26 -5.17 -5.98
CA VAL A 35 3.68 -6.21 -5.15
C VAL A 35 4.79 -6.88 -4.38
N MET A 36 4.58 -6.97 -3.08
CA MET A 36 5.46 -7.62 -2.12
C MET A 36 4.71 -8.77 -1.49
N ASP A 37 5.38 -9.92 -1.42
CA ASP A 37 4.95 -11.10 -0.71
C ASP A 37 5.77 -11.20 0.58
N PHE A 38 5.13 -11.53 1.70
CA PHE A 38 5.81 -11.72 2.97
C PHE A 38 5.28 -12.93 3.73
N SER A 39 6.20 -13.63 4.38
CA SER A 39 5.98 -14.76 5.26
C SER A 39 6.98 -14.73 6.41
N ASP A 40 7.82 -15.74 6.58
CA ASP A 40 9.05 -15.70 7.38
C ASP A 40 10.08 -14.68 6.86
N ASP A 41 10.10 -14.42 5.55
CA ASP A 41 10.87 -13.37 4.90
C ASP A 41 9.95 -12.45 4.07
N ALA A 42 10.50 -11.42 3.44
CA ALA A 42 9.76 -10.59 2.49
C ALA A 42 10.50 -10.53 1.16
N ARG A 43 9.76 -10.50 0.06
CA ARG A 43 10.31 -10.42 -1.30
C ARG A 43 9.41 -9.63 -2.23
N MET A 44 10.01 -8.95 -3.20
CA MET A 44 9.26 -8.36 -4.30
C MET A 44 8.84 -9.45 -5.28
N VAL A 45 7.53 -9.59 -5.51
CA VAL A 45 6.99 -10.48 -6.55
C VAL A 45 6.66 -9.72 -7.83
N LEU A 46 6.39 -8.42 -7.71
CA LEU A 46 6.32 -7.49 -8.83
C LEU A 46 7.06 -6.20 -8.45
N PRO A 47 8.19 -5.88 -9.09
CA PRO A 47 8.83 -4.58 -8.94
C PRO A 47 7.87 -3.44 -9.30
N LEU A 48 8.16 -2.23 -8.85
CA LEU A 48 7.34 -1.06 -9.17
C LEU A 48 7.32 -0.81 -10.69
N CYS A 49 6.18 -1.03 -11.33
CA CYS A 49 6.02 -0.97 -12.79
C CYS A 49 4.70 -0.33 -13.22
N ASP A 50 4.54 -0.11 -14.53
CA ASP A 50 3.23 0.10 -15.13
C ASP A 50 2.50 -1.25 -15.19
N LEU A 51 1.32 -1.33 -14.57
CA LEU A 51 0.58 -2.57 -14.47
C LEU A 51 -0.10 -2.95 -15.79
N LEU A 52 -0.45 -1.97 -16.64
CA LEU A 52 -1.07 -2.24 -17.94
C LEU A 52 -0.07 -2.77 -18.97
N GLU A 53 1.23 -2.53 -18.76
CA GLU A 53 2.29 -3.09 -19.58
C GLU A 53 2.65 -4.54 -19.20
N GLN A 54 2.11 -5.06 -18.10
CA GLN A 54 2.40 -6.43 -17.64
C GLN A 54 1.49 -7.47 -18.31
N THR A 55 2.10 -8.35 -19.11
CA THR A 55 1.40 -9.46 -19.76
C THR A 55 1.05 -10.60 -18.79
N THR A 56 1.80 -10.74 -17.70
CA THR A 56 1.60 -11.80 -16.69
C THR A 56 1.65 -11.23 -15.29
N LEU A 57 0.57 -11.42 -14.53
CA LEU A 57 0.51 -11.05 -13.12
C LEU A 57 1.02 -12.20 -12.25
N PRO A 58 1.83 -11.92 -11.22
CA PRO A 58 2.29 -12.94 -10.31
C PRO A 58 1.13 -13.55 -9.53
N GLN A 59 1.24 -14.84 -9.23
CA GLN A 59 0.38 -15.51 -8.26
C GLN A 59 1.11 -15.55 -6.92
N LEU A 60 0.40 -15.19 -5.86
CA LEU A 60 0.84 -15.36 -4.48
C LEU A 60 0.64 -16.82 -4.08
N GLU A 61 1.58 -17.32 -3.29
CA GLU A 61 1.56 -18.67 -2.74
C GLU A 61 1.49 -18.57 -1.21
N GLY A 62 0.71 -19.46 -0.59
CA GLY A 62 0.62 -19.52 0.87
C GLY A 62 1.94 -19.98 1.48
N ARG A 63 2.57 -19.13 2.30
CA ARG A 63 3.83 -19.39 2.99
C ARG A 63 3.60 -19.33 4.50
N GLY A 64 4.14 -20.30 5.24
CA GLY A 64 3.59 -20.74 6.54
C GLY A 64 3.87 -19.89 7.79
N ARG A 65 4.39 -18.67 7.69
CA ARG A 65 4.65 -17.76 8.82
C ARG A 65 4.30 -16.33 8.42
N THR A 66 4.23 -15.43 9.41
CA THR A 66 3.78 -14.05 9.20
C THR A 66 4.70 -13.07 9.93
N SER A 67 5.81 -12.69 9.31
CA SER A 67 6.77 -11.72 9.84
C SER A 67 6.44 -10.32 9.33
N TYR A 68 5.82 -9.54 10.21
CA TYR A 68 5.55 -8.13 9.94
C TYR A 68 6.84 -7.32 9.96
N LYS A 69 7.81 -7.71 10.79
CA LYS A 69 9.13 -7.09 10.82
C LYS A 69 9.80 -7.17 9.45
N ALA A 70 9.87 -8.36 8.86
CA ALA A 70 10.47 -8.56 7.54
C ALA A 70 9.76 -7.73 6.47
N ALA A 71 8.42 -7.70 6.50
CA ALA A 71 7.62 -6.91 5.58
C ALA A 71 7.92 -5.41 5.69
N PHE A 72 7.92 -4.83 6.90
CA PHE A 72 8.15 -3.40 7.09
C PHE A 72 9.58 -2.98 6.78
N ASP A 73 10.58 -3.80 7.13
CA ASP A 73 11.99 -3.53 6.82
C ASP A 73 12.24 -3.52 5.30
N LEU A 74 11.71 -4.51 4.58
CA LEU A 74 11.84 -4.55 3.12
C LEU A 74 11.06 -3.40 2.48
N LEU A 75 9.83 -3.14 2.92
CA LEU A 75 8.98 -2.07 2.39
C LEU A 75 9.64 -0.70 2.53
N ARG A 76 10.26 -0.42 3.68
CA ARG A 76 11.03 0.81 3.89
C ARG A 76 12.15 0.95 2.86
N THR A 77 12.96 -0.09 2.73
CA THR A 77 14.12 -0.12 1.81
C THR A 77 13.67 0.03 0.36
N GLN A 78 12.59 -0.64 -0.01
CA GLN A 78 12.04 -0.62 -1.36
C GLN A 78 11.45 0.75 -1.71
N ILE A 79 10.67 1.36 -0.80
CA ILE A 79 10.16 2.72 -0.98
C ILE A 79 11.30 3.71 -1.20
N GLU A 80 12.37 3.63 -0.41
CA GLU A 80 13.51 4.52 -0.55
C GLU A 80 14.18 4.37 -1.92
N ARG A 81 14.43 3.13 -2.36
CA ARG A 81 14.97 2.82 -3.69
C ARG A 81 14.08 3.38 -4.80
N ASP A 82 12.79 3.07 -4.76
CA ASP A 82 11.85 3.40 -5.84
C ASP A 82 11.62 4.91 -5.94
N VAL A 83 11.50 5.61 -4.81
CA VAL A 83 11.36 7.06 -4.79
C VAL A 83 12.61 7.73 -5.35
N ASN A 84 13.80 7.23 -5.02
CA ASN A 84 15.05 7.77 -5.56
C ASN A 84 15.16 7.54 -7.07
N GLN A 85 14.78 6.34 -7.55
CA GLN A 85 14.76 6.03 -8.98
C GLN A 85 13.77 6.93 -9.74
N LEU A 86 12.52 7.03 -9.28
CA LEU A 86 11.50 7.87 -9.91
C LEU A 86 11.92 9.34 -9.99
N LYS A 87 12.58 9.86 -8.94
CA LYS A 87 13.12 11.23 -8.96
C LYS A 87 14.26 11.39 -9.95
N ALA A 88 15.15 10.40 -10.06
CA ALA A 88 16.23 10.41 -11.04
C ALA A 88 15.69 10.41 -12.48
N ASP A 89 14.56 9.72 -12.70
CA ASP A 89 13.85 9.68 -13.99
C ASP A 89 13.02 10.95 -14.27
N GLY A 90 13.03 11.93 -13.36
CA GLY A 90 12.38 13.23 -13.53
C GLY A 90 10.93 13.30 -13.05
N PHE A 91 10.43 12.26 -12.37
CA PHE A 91 9.06 12.26 -11.85
C PHE A 91 8.94 13.01 -10.52
N ALA A 92 7.82 13.72 -10.35
CA ALA A 92 7.41 14.22 -9.05
C ALA A 92 6.74 13.10 -8.25
N VAL A 93 7.33 12.72 -7.11
CA VAL A 93 6.87 11.59 -6.31
C VAL A 93 5.97 12.05 -5.17
N HIS A 94 4.73 11.55 -5.16
CA HIS A 94 3.80 11.73 -4.06
C HIS A 94 4.06 10.72 -2.92
N ARG A 95 3.39 10.91 -1.78
CA ARG A 95 3.50 9.98 -0.65
C ARG A 95 3.00 8.59 -1.09
N PRO A 96 3.78 7.51 -0.89
CA PRO A 96 3.36 6.17 -1.26
C PRO A 96 2.11 5.72 -0.50
N ALA A 97 1.27 4.92 -1.14
CA ALA A 97 0.15 4.23 -0.52
C ALA A 97 0.41 2.73 -0.51
N VAL A 98 0.16 2.08 0.63
CA VAL A 98 0.43 0.66 0.85
C VAL A 98 -0.86 -0.01 1.29
N PHE A 99 -1.30 -1.00 0.52
CA PHE A 99 -2.38 -1.91 0.88
C PHE A 99 -1.75 -3.12 1.57
N PHE A 100 -1.94 -3.23 2.88
CA PHE A 100 -1.29 -4.28 3.69
C PHE A 100 -2.26 -5.43 3.91
N LEU A 101 -2.02 -6.56 3.24
CA LEU A 101 -2.88 -7.74 3.31
C LEU A 101 -2.31 -8.76 4.29
N SER A 102 -3.13 -9.21 5.23
CA SER A 102 -2.73 -10.27 6.15
C SER A 102 -3.93 -11.07 6.62
N ASP A 103 -3.75 -12.38 6.74
CA ASP A 103 -4.71 -13.37 7.22
C ASP A 103 -4.49 -13.76 8.70
N GLY A 104 -3.47 -13.20 9.37
CA GLY A 104 -3.08 -13.65 10.70
C GLY A 104 -2.29 -12.63 11.52
N ALA A 105 -2.05 -12.99 12.78
CA ALA A 105 -1.23 -12.21 13.72
C ALA A 105 0.27 -12.38 13.40
N PRO A 106 1.11 -11.37 13.68
CA PRO A 106 2.55 -11.48 13.49
C PRO A 106 3.13 -12.60 14.36
N THR A 107 4.04 -13.36 13.78
CA THR A 107 4.85 -14.37 14.51
C THR A 107 6.05 -13.74 15.22
N ASP A 108 6.39 -12.50 14.89
CA ASP A 108 7.47 -11.75 15.53
C ASP A 108 7.08 -11.34 16.97
N ALA A 109 8.08 -11.15 17.84
CA ALA A 109 7.84 -10.55 19.14
C ALA A 109 7.30 -9.12 18.97
N GLU A 110 6.32 -8.74 19.81
CA GLU A 110 5.62 -7.46 19.70
C GLU A 110 6.55 -6.23 19.63
N PRO A 111 7.62 -6.12 20.45
CA PRO A 111 8.53 -4.99 20.37
C PRO A 111 9.24 -4.86 19.01
N ASP A 112 9.52 -5.97 18.35
CA ASP A 112 10.36 -6.00 17.15
C ASP A 112 9.60 -5.50 15.91
N TRP A 113 8.39 -6.01 15.67
CA TRP A 113 7.59 -5.55 14.53
C TRP A 113 7.08 -4.12 14.74
N LYS A 114 6.80 -3.71 15.99
CA LYS A 114 6.43 -2.33 16.31
C LYS A 114 7.59 -1.36 16.07
N ALA A 115 8.81 -1.75 16.41
CA ALA A 115 10.00 -0.95 16.11
C ALA A 115 10.22 -0.79 14.60
N ALA A 116 10.07 -1.87 13.82
CA ALA A 116 10.15 -1.83 12.36
C ALA A 116 9.05 -0.94 11.75
N PHE A 117 7.81 -1.07 12.23
CA PHE A 117 6.69 -0.23 11.80
C PHE A 117 6.92 1.26 12.13
N ALA A 118 7.43 1.57 13.32
CA ALA A 118 7.81 2.93 13.71
C ALA A 118 8.91 3.47 12.79
N ALA A 119 9.94 2.68 12.50
CA ALA A 119 11.01 3.07 11.59
C ALA A 119 10.54 3.30 10.14
N LEU A 120 9.49 2.60 9.70
CA LEU A 120 8.82 2.81 8.42
C LEU A 120 7.96 4.08 8.40
N THR A 121 7.29 4.43 9.50
CA THR A 121 6.22 5.44 9.50
C THR A 121 6.60 6.78 10.11
N GLN A 122 7.57 6.83 11.02
CA GLN A 122 7.90 8.02 11.77
C GLN A 122 8.86 8.94 11.00
N TYR A 123 8.52 10.23 10.99
CA TYR A 123 9.37 11.30 10.49
C TYR A 123 9.15 12.55 11.32
N ASP A 124 10.23 13.04 11.93
CA ASP A 124 10.23 14.30 12.64
C ASP A 124 10.57 15.44 11.68
N LYS A 125 9.59 16.30 11.44
CA LYS A 125 9.74 17.47 10.56
C LYS A 125 10.65 18.55 11.15
N ALA A 126 10.72 18.66 12.48
CA ALA A 126 11.50 19.70 13.14
C ALA A 126 13.00 19.39 13.09
N SER A 127 13.37 18.14 13.37
CA SER A 127 14.77 17.69 13.27
C SER A 127 15.16 17.21 11.87
N GLY A 128 14.20 16.93 10.99
CA GLY A 128 14.45 16.35 9.66
C GLY A 128 14.89 14.88 9.71
N THR A 129 14.67 14.20 10.84
CA THR A 129 15.11 12.82 11.07
C THR A 129 13.97 11.80 10.86
N GLY A 130 14.32 10.55 10.54
CA GLY A 130 13.37 9.46 10.29
C GLY A 130 13.05 9.25 8.81
N ASN A 131 11.95 8.54 8.51
CA ASN A 131 11.58 8.20 7.13
C ASN A 131 10.74 9.30 6.47
N ARG A 132 11.38 10.24 5.76
CA ARG A 132 10.69 11.32 5.04
C ARG A 132 9.60 10.82 4.06
N MET A 133 9.80 9.63 3.49
CA MET A 133 8.90 9.01 2.52
C MET A 133 7.97 7.97 3.14
N TYR A 134 7.64 8.13 4.43
CA TYR A 134 6.70 7.24 5.11
C TYR A 134 5.41 7.04 4.31
N PRO A 135 4.92 5.79 4.16
CA PRO A 135 3.72 5.51 3.39
C PRO A 135 2.44 5.81 4.18
N ASN A 136 1.33 5.96 3.47
CA ASN A 136 0.00 5.74 4.05
C ASN A 136 -0.28 4.23 3.98
N ILE A 137 -0.64 3.61 5.11
CA ILE A 137 -0.84 2.16 5.19
C ILE A 137 -2.31 1.89 5.50
N ILE A 138 -2.94 1.12 4.60
CA ILE A 138 -4.33 0.71 4.68
C ILE A 138 -4.35 -0.81 4.83
N PRO A 139 -4.60 -1.33 6.04
CA PRO A 139 -4.65 -2.77 6.28
C PRO A 139 -5.96 -3.38 5.77
N PHE A 140 -5.83 -4.59 5.23
CA PHE A 140 -6.90 -5.47 4.77
C PHE A 140 -6.76 -6.81 5.47
N GLY A 141 -7.72 -7.12 6.35
CA GLY A 141 -7.80 -8.40 7.01
C GLY A 141 -8.45 -9.43 6.11
N LEU A 142 -7.73 -10.51 5.80
CA LEU A 142 -8.28 -11.69 5.16
C LEU A 142 -8.91 -12.61 6.23
N GLN A 143 -9.49 -13.73 5.79
CA GLN A 143 -10.14 -14.69 6.69
C GLN A 143 -9.20 -15.16 7.81
N GLY A 144 -9.57 -14.90 9.06
CA GLY A 144 -8.80 -15.31 10.26
C GLY A 144 -7.93 -14.22 10.89
N ALA A 145 -7.85 -13.03 10.28
CA ALA A 145 -7.03 -11.94 10.80
C ALA A 145 -7.57 -11.35 12.10
N ASP A 146 -6.68 -10.99 13.04
CA ASP A 146 -7.05 -10.26 14.26
C ASP A 146 -7.21 -8.76 13.95
N PRO A 147 -8.42 -8.20 14.01
CA PRO A 147 -8.65 -6.79 13.70
C PRO A 147 -7.91 -5.84 14.63
N ARG A 148 -7.60 -6.25 15.87
CA ARG A 148 -6.91 -5.39 16.84
C ARG A 148 -5.46 -5.15 16.40
N ILE A 149 -4.80 -6.19 15.91
CA ILE A 149 -3.45 -6.08 15.36
C ILE A 149 -3.45 -5.23 14.09
N LEU A 150 -4.40 -5.45 13.19
CA LEU A 150 -4.47 -4.67 11.95
C LEU A 150 -4.76 -3.19 12.18
N GLN A 151 -5.56 -2.85 13.20
CA GLN A 151 -5.75 -1.45 13.62
C GLN A 151 -4.43 -0.79 14.05
N GLU A 152 -3.49 -1.57 14.60
CA GLU A 152 -2.16 -1.08 14.96
C GLU A 152 -1.31 -0.71 13.74
N VAL A 153 -1.58 -1.31 12.58
CA VAL A 153 -0.84 -1.09 11.33
C VAL A 153 -1.41 0.08 10.49
N ILE A 154 -2.56 0.66 10.88
CA ILE A 154 -3.11 1.85 10.20
C ILE A 154 -2.16 3.05 10.33
N HIS A 155 -1.82 3.69 9.20
CA HIS A 155 -1.00 4.89 9.19
C HIS A 155 -1.42 5.91 8.10
N PRO A 156 -1.47 7.23 8.41
CA PRO A 156 -1.40 7.84 9.74
C PRO A 156 -2.57 7.49 10.66
N LYS A 157 -2.29 7.47 11.97
CA LYS A 157 -3.27 7.15 13.03
C LYS A 157 -4.44 8.13 13.10
N ASN A 158 -4.17 9.41 12.83
CA ASN A 158 -5.14 10.50 12.85
C ASN A 158 -5.06 11.30 11.53
N PRO A 159 -5.75 10.88 10.46
CA PRO A 159 -5.74 11.62 9.20
C PRO A 159 -6.54 12.94 9.33
N PRO A 160 -6.05 14.06 8.76
CA PRO A 160 -6.70 15.36 8.89
C PRO A 160 -8.02 15.48 8.09
N GLU A 161 -8.23 14.69 7.02
CA GLU A 161 -9.48 14.65 6.26
C GLU A 161 -9.75 13.22 5.76
N ARG A 162 -10.91 12.65 6.14
CA ARG A 162 -11.39 11.26 5.92
C ARG A 162 -10.51 10.18 6.57
N ALA A 163 -11.07 9.51 7.59
CA ALA A 163 -10.47 8.35 8.24
C ALA A 163 -10.03 7.30 7.21
N MET A 164 -8.74 6.93 7.17
CA MET A 164 -8.35 5.68 6.53
C MET A 164 -8.96 4.55 7.34
N ARG A 165 -9.70 3.68 6.65
CA ARG A 165 -10.49 2.62 7.27
C ARG A 165 -9.75 1.30 7.12
N LEU A 166 -9.76 0.50 8.18
CA LEU A 166 -9.50 -0.93 8.08
C LEU A 166 -10.63 -1.55 7.27
N PHE A 167 -10.27 -2.39 6.30
CA PHE A 167 -11.22 -3.23 5.59
C PHE A 167 -11.01 -4.67 6.02
N MET A 168 -12.10 -5.38 6.30
CA MET A 168 -12.07 -6.81 6.56
C MET A 168 -12.86 -7.48 5.44
N ALA A 169 -12.30 -8.56 4.87
CA ALA A 169 -13.05 -9.41 3.95
C ALA A 169 -14.19 -10.05 4.76
N ASP A 170 -15.41 -9.63 4.48
CA ASP A 170 -16.61 -10.40 4.82
C ASP A 170 -16.92 -11.32 3.62
N GLN A 171 -17.64 -12.42 3.83
CA GLN A 171 -17.83 -13.48 2.81
C GLN A 171 -18.39 -12.98 1.46
N ASP A 172 -18.93 -11.76 1.40
CA ASP A 172 -19.50 -11.10 0.22
C ASP A 172 -18.74 -9.83 -0.26
N GLN A 173 -17.62 -9.42 0.36
CA GLN A 173 -16.91 -8.18 0.02
C GLN A 173 -15.40 -8.36 -0.19
N THR A 174 -14.97 -8.41 -1.45
CA THR A 174 -13.57 -8.49 -1.86
C THR A 174 -12.85 -7.13 -1.76
N ALA A 175 -11.54 -7.09 -1.48
CA ALA A 175 -10.73 -5.86 -1.41
C ALA A 175 -10.85 -4.94 -2.65
N ALA A 176 -11.15 -5.51 -3.83
CA ALA A 176 -11.38 -4.76 -5.06
C ALA A 176 -12.70 -3.94 -5.09
N SER A 177 -13.69 -4.28 -4.25
CA SER A 177 -14.97 -3.55 -4.19
C SER A 177 -14.93 -2.33 -3.27
N ALA A 178 -13.96 -2.27 -2.34
CA ALA A 178 -13.74 -1.12 -1.45
C ALA A 178 -13.34 0.16 -2.21
N GLY A 179 -12.76 0.04 -3.41
CA GLY A 179 -12.49 1.17 -4.30
C GLY A 179 -13.73 1.74 -5.01
N ARG A 180 -14.89 1.07 -4.90
CA ARG A 180 -16.10 1.42 -5.66
C ARG A 180 -17.25 1.99 -4.82
N SER A 181 -17.23 1.86 -3.48
CA SER A 181 -18.31 2.36 -2.64
C SER A 181 -18.00 3.72 -1.98
N SER A 182 -18.66 4.74 -2.50
CA SER A 182 -19.01 6.04 -1.89
C SER A 182 -17.96 7.15 -1.84
N GLY A 183 -18.10 8.09 -2.79
CA GLY A 183 -17.57 9.45 -2.67
C GLY A 183 -17.44 10.17 -4.00
N SER A 184 -18.54 10.79 -4.46
CA SER A 184 -18.57 11.81 -5.53
C SER A 184 -17.26 12.61 -5.59
N TRP A 185 -16.49 12.42 -6.66
CA TRP A 185 -15.36 13.29 -6.99
C TRP A 185 -15.90 14.62 -7.51
N SER A 186 -16.19 15.54 -6.60
CA SER A 186 -16.31 16.96 -6.94
C SER A 186 -14.90 17.56 -6.95
N THR A 187 -14.32 17.68 -8.14
CA THR A 187 -13.11 18.47 -8.36
C THR A 187 -13.52 19.94 -8.46
N SER A 188 -13.19 20.74 -7.44
CA SER A 188 -13.06 22.19 -7.61
C SER A 188 -11.59 22.52 -7.83
N PRO A 189 -11.16 22.90 -9.05
CA PRO A 189 -9.80 23.34 -9.30
C PRO A 189 -9.67 24.81 -8.86
N ARG A 190 -9.03 25.05 -7.70
CA ARG A 190 -8.58 26.40 -7.35
C ARG A 190 -7.16 26.61 -7.87
N ALA A 191 -7.07 26.89 -9.16
CA ALA A 191 -5.88 27.49 -9.76
C ALA A 191 -5.79 28.95 -9.30
N VAL A 192 -4.77 29.32 -8.54
CA VAL A 192 -4.37 30.72 -8.38
C VAL A 192 -3.20 30.97 -9.34
N ARG A 193 -3.43 31.91 -10.26
CA ARG A 193 -2.49 32.37 -11.30
C ARG A 193 -1.17 32.85 -10.70
N ALA A 194 -0.07 32.44 -11.32
CA ALA A 194 1.17 33.19 -11.31
C ALA A 194 0.98 34.51 -12.10
N GLY A 195 1.37 35.63 -11.50
CA GLY A 195 1.49 36.91 -12.17
C GLY A 195 2.93 37.40 -12.08
N SER A 196 3.59 37.49 -13.23
CA SER A 196 4.93 38.07 -13.41
C SER A 196 4.84 39.56 -13.76
N THR A 197 5.86 40.31 -13.29
CA THR A 197 6.47 41.53 -13.87
C THR A 197 5.67 42.84 -14.00
N GLY A 198 6.24 43.89 -13.41
CA GLY A 198 6.58 45.12 -14.16
C GLY A 198 6.05 46.44 -13.59
N ALA A 199 6.89 47.15 -12.84
CA ALA A 199 7.33 48.53 -13.08
C ALA A 199 8.43 48.90 -12.08
#